data_AF-A0A1C4G956-F1
#
_entry.id   AF-A0A1C4G956-F1
#
_cell.length_a   1.000
_cell.length_b   1.000
_cell.length_c   1.000
_cell.angle_alpha   90.00
_cell.angle_beta   90.00
_cell.angle_gamma   90.00
#
_symmetry.space_group_name_H-M   'P 1'
#
loop_
_entity.id
_entity.type
_entity.pdbx_description
1 polymer ?
#
loop_
_entity_poly.entity_id
_entity_poly.type
_entity_poly.pdbx_seq_one_letter_code
_entity_poly.pdbx_strand_id
1 'polypeptide(L)'
;MRYILLFFVFFLYSCSSKINALQKVYNNKEKIIKMFSSKSIVRSRGQNIIFFSTHNNNITKKYFFVIDGNKYHLTDEKIEYTPDILGLKDTTIGSKLYNQELTATLTILVAEMDRLDIRDITSDLKDDGIGFKIYLKDFNGTMIYVPDLKKLRLPYWKTYINGMNKFDDNWYYTLNN
;
A
#
# COMPACT_ATOMS: atom_id res chain seq x y z
N MET A 1 24.51 21.18 31.74
CA MET A 1 23.89 19.84 31.84
C MET A 1 22.36 19.81 31.73
N ARG A 2 21.64 20.93 31.75
CA ARG A 2 20.16 20.95 31.66
C ARG A 2 19.59 20.59 30.27
N TYR A 3 20.37 20.78 29.20
CA TYR A 3 19.95 20.53 27.81
C TYR A 3 20.20 19.10 27.32
N ILE A 4 21.03 18.31 28.00
CA ILE A 4 21.36 16.93 27.62
C ILE A 4 20.17 15.99 27.86
N LEU A 5 19.39 16.25 28.92
CA LEU A 5 18.21 15.47 29.28
C LEU A 5 17.05 15.69 28.28
N LEU A 6 16.90 16.91 27.75
CA LEU A 6 15.91 17.22 26.71
C LEU A 6 16.20 16.47 25.41
N PHE A 7 17.46 16.40 24.99
CA PHE A 7 17.87 15.68 23.78
C PHE A 7 17.54 14.17 23.87
N PHE A 8 17.76 13.55 25.04
CA PHE A 8 17.47 12.12 25.22
C PHE A 8 15.97 11.79 25.15
N VAL A 9 15.09 12.68 25.63
CA VAL A 9 13.63 12.49 25.56
C VAL A 9 13.12 12.59 24.11
N PHE A 10 13.68 13.47 23.29
CA PHE A 10 13.30 13.58 21.86
C PHE A 10 13.72 12.33 21.05
N PHE A 11 14.87 11.72 21.36
CA PHE A 11 15.32 10.51 20.68
C PHE A 11 14.49 9.27 21.02
N LEU A 12 14.06 9.11 22.28
CA LEU A 12 13.20 7.99 22.67
C LEU A 12 11.79 8.08 22.07
N TYR A 13 11.24 9.30 21.95
CA TYR A 13 9.90 9.49 21.39
C TYR A 13 9.84 9.16 19.89
N SER A 14 10.88 9.53 19.13
CA SER A 14 10.95 9.27 17.68
C SER A 14 11.05 7.78 17.33
N CYS A 15 11.70 6.96 18.15
CA CYS A 15 11.76 5.52 17.91
C CYS A 15 10.43 4.83 18.22
N SER A 16 9.74 5.28 19.29
CA SER A 16 8.44 4.75 19.68
C SER A 16 7.36 4.98 18.62
N SER A 17 7.35 6.14 17.95
CA SER A 17 6.36 6.44 16.91
C SER A 17 6.52 5.55 15.67
N LYS A 18 7.76 5.26 15.26
CA LYS A 18 8.04 4.36 14.12
C LYS A 18 7.53 2.95 14.38
N ILE A 19 7.82 2.40 15.56
CA ILE A 19 7.35 1.06 15.95
C ILE A 19 5.83 1.03 16.03
N ASN A 20 5.20 2.06 16.58
CA ASN A 20 3.74 2.15 16.69
C ASN A 20 3.05 2.11 15.33
N ALA A 21 3.57 2.81 14.31
CA ALA A 21 3.01 2.77 12.95
C ALA A 21 3.10 1.37 12.32
N LEU A 22 4.26 0.71 12.42
CA LEU A 22 4.42 -0.68 11.95
C LEU A 22 3.44 -1.63 12.66
N GLN A 23 3.35 -1.52 14.00
CA GLN A 23 2.49 -2.35 14.81
C GLN A 23 1.01 -2.12 14.47
N LYS A 24 0.62 -0.88 14.18
CA LYS A 24 -0.74 -0.52 13.77
C LYS A 24 -1.13 -1.20 12.45
N VAL A 25 -0.24 -1.20 11.46
CA VAL A 25 -0.45 -1.94 10.21
C VAL A 25 -0.54 -3.44 10.47
N TYR A 26 0.41 -4.02 11.22
CA TYR A 26 0.43 -5.44 11.53
C TYR A 26 -0.81 -5.93 12.31
N ASN A 27 -1.28 -5.15 13.29
CA ASN A 27 -2.49 -5.46 14.05
C ASN A 27 -3.77 -5.46 13.18
N ASN A 28 -3.72 -4.88 11.97
CA ASN A 28 -4.81 -4.86 10.99
C ASN A 28 -4.54 -5.79 9.78
N LYS A 29 -3.57 -6.71 9.88
CA LYS A 29 -3.09 -7.53 8.75
C LYS A 29 -4.19 -8.23 7.94
N GLU A 30 -5.15 -8.87 8.59
CA GLU A 30 -6.23 -9.60 7.90
C GLU A 30 -7.09 -8.68 7.03
N LYS A 31 -7.42 -7.50 7.56
CA LYS A 31 -8.18 -6.48 6.83
C LYS A 31 -7.39 -5.97 5.63
N ILE A 32 -6.09 -5.71 5.82
CA ILE A 32 -5.20 -5.25 4.74
C ILE A 32 -5.10 -6.31 3.64
N ILE A 33 -4.86 -7.58 4.00
CA ILE A 33 -4.79 -8.69 3.04
C ILE A 33 -6.08 -8.75 2.22
N LYS A 34 -7.24 -8.72 2.88
CA LYS A 34 -8.54 -8.74 2.20
C LYS A 34 -8.73 -7.56 1.26
N MET A 35 -8.41 -6.35 1.69
CA MET A 35 -8.65 -5.13 0.91
C MET A 35 -7.69 -5.01 -0.28
N PHE A 36 -6.41 -5.31 -0.07
CA PHE A 36 -5.35 -4.91 -0.97
C PHE A 36 -4.64 -6.05 -1.69
N SER A 37 -4.91 -7.32 -1.38
CA SER A 37 -4.24 -8.46 -2.03
C SER A 37 -4.21 -8.39 -3.56
N SER A 38 -5.16 -7.73 -4.22
CA SER A 38 -5.21 -7.56 -5.68
C SER A 38 -5.16 -6.11 -6.15
N LYS A 39 -4.74 -5.18 -5.28
CA LYS A 39 -4.79 -3.74 -5.53
C LYS A 39 -3.47 -3.08 -5.19
N SER A 40 -3.08 -2.13 -6.03
CA SER A 40 -1.91 -1.27 -5.80
C SER A 40 -2.37 0.18 -5.77
N ILE A 41 -1.94 0.94 -4.77
CA ILE A 41 -2.18 2.38 -4.66
C ILE A 41 -0.84 3.05 -4.38
N VAL A 42 -0.42 3.92 -5.28
CA VAL A 42 0.83 4.68 -5.18
C VAL A 42 0.52 6.17 -5.30
N ARG A 43 1.00 6.97 -4.37
CA ARG A 43 0.84 8.44 -4.40
C ARG A 43 2.08 9.07 -5.03
N SER A 44 1.89 9.93 -6.04
CA SER A 44 3.00 10.63 -6.66
C SER A 44 3.66 11.59 -5.67
N ARG A 45 4.99 11.72 -5.75
CA ARG A 45 5.74 12.66 -4.89
C ARG A 45 5.69 14.05 -5.52
N GLY A 46 5.05 14.99 -4.83
CA GLY A 46 4.99 16.39 -5.25
C GLY A 46 4.03 16.66 -6.42
N GLN A 47 3.34 15.63 -6.93
CA GLN A 47 2.25 15.77 -7.87
C GLN A 47 1.01 15.25 -7.16
N ASN A 48 -0.07 16.02 -7.14
CA ASN A 48 -1.34 15.65 -6.50
C ASN A 48 -2.04 14.55 -7.32
N ILE A 49 -1.42 13.38 -7.45
CA ILE A 49 -1.84 12.28 -8.30
C ILE A 49 -1.76 10.96 -7.52
N ILE A 50 -2.79 10.13 -7.67
CA ILE A 50 -2.84 8.75 -7.20
C ILE A 50 -2.90 7.80 -8.40
N PHE A 51 -1.99 6.83 -8.41
CA PHE A 51 -2.02 5.69 -9.31
C PHE A 51 -2.72 4.53 -8.61
N PHE A 52 -3.87 4.13 -9.12
CA PHE A 52 -4.61 2.98 -8.62
C PHE A 52 -4.57 1.85 -9.65
N SER A 53 -4.15 0.66 -9.23
CA SER A 53 -4.14 -0.52 -10.10
C SER A 53 -4.88 -1.70 -9.47
N THR A 54 -5.50 -2.51 -10.32
CA THR A 54 -6.12 -3.78 -9.94
C THR A 54 -5.52 -4.93 -10.73
N HIS A 55 -5.26 -6.06 -10.08
CA HIS A 55 -4.54 -7.20 -10.67
C HIS A 55 -5.39 -8.49 -10.62
N ASN A 56 -5.60 -9.12 -11.77
CA ASN A 56 -6.31 -10.39 -11.90
C ASN A 56 -5.67 -11.27 -12.98
N ASN A 57 -5.14 -12.44 -12.63
CA ASN A 57 -4.61 -13.44 -13.57
C ASN A 57 -3.76 -12.82 -14.71
N ASN A 58 -2.71 -12.08 -14.33
CA ASN A 58 -1.77 -11.35 -15.22
C ASN A 58 -2.33 -10.09 -15.90
N ILE A 59 -3.62 -9.80 -15.75
CA ILE A 59 -4.24 -8.57 -16.25
C ILE A 59 -4.11 -7.50 -15.17
N THR A 60 -3.62 -6.32 -15.56
CA THR A 60 -3.51 -5.15 -14.70
C THR A 60 -4.29 -3.99 -15.30
N LYS A 61 -5.28 -3.47 -14.57
CA LYS A 61 -5.94 -2.20 -14.93
C LYS A 61 -5.30 -1.07 -14.16
N LYS A 62 -5.16 0.10 -14.79
CA LYS A 62 -4.54 1.28 -14.19
C LYS A 62 -5.47 2.48 -14.32
N TYR A 63 -5.60 3.21 -13.23
CA TYR A 63 -6.45 4.38 -13.09
C TYR A 63 -5.62 5.53 -12.52
N PHE A 64 -5.85 6.73 -13.04
CA PHE A 64 -5.13 7.93 -12.64
C PHE A 64 -6.10 8.94 -12.03
N PHE A 65 -5.85 9.33 -10.79
CA PHE A 65 -6.68 10.28 -10.07
C PHE A 65 -5.87 11.52 -9.73
N VAL A 66 -6.39 12.70 -10.07
CA VAL A 66 -5.91 13.96 -9.51
C VAL A 66 -6.59 14.23 -8.19
N ILE A 67 -5.82 14.70 -7.21
CA ILE A 67 -6.27 15.10 -5.90
C ILE A 67 -6.54 16.61 -5.94
N ASP A 68 -7.77 17.00 -5.64
CA ASP A 68 -8.17 18.40 -5.43
C ASP A 68 -8.80 18.54 -4.04
N GLY A 69 -8.01 19.04 -3.10
CA GLY A 69 -8.36 19.02 -1.68
C GLY A 69 -8.59 17.60 -1.17
N ASN A 70 -9.83 17.30 -0.74
CA ASN A 70 -10.24 15.97 -0.26
C ASN A 70 -11.02 15.17 -1.32
N LYS A 71 -11.00 15.60 -2.58
CA LYS A 71 -11.71 14.95 -3.68
C LYS A 71 -10.73 14.30 -4.65
N TYR A 72 -11.15 13.17 -5.22
CA TYR A 72 -10.41 12.44 -6.22
C TYR A 72 -11.14 12.54 -7.55
N HIS A 73 -10.44 13.03 -8.56
CA HIS A 73 -10.95 13.21 -9.91
C HIS A 73 -10.24 12.26 -10.84
N LEU A 74 -10.98 11.33 -11.46
CA LEU A 74 -10.42 10.45 -12.48
C LEU A 74 -10.05 11.30 -13.71
N THR A 75 -8.78 11.28 -14.11
CA THR A 75 -8.27 12.14 -15.21
C THR A 75 -7.88 11.38 -16.46
N ASP A 76 -7.53 10.10 -16.33
CA ASP A 76 -7.18 9.27 -17.48
C ASP A 76 -7.50 7.81 -17.16
N GLU A 77 -8.08 7.12 -18.15
CA GLU A 77 -8.38 5.68 -18.10
C GLU A 77 -7.58 4.98 -19.19
N LYS A 78 -6.42 4.40 -18.85
CA LYS A 78 -5.75 3.44 -19.74
C LYS A 78 -6.20 2.05 -19.37
N ILE A 79 -7.33 1.63 -19.95
CA ILE A 79 -7.94 0.33 -19.66
C ILE A 79 -7.43 -0.70 -20.67
N GLU A 80 -6.59 -1.60 -20.18
CA GLU A 80 -6.32 -2.88 -20.84
C GLU A 80 -7.38 -3.91 -20.37
N TYR A 81 -8.54 -3.93 -21.03
CA TYR A 81 -9.55 -5.03 -21.03
C TYR A 81 -10.41 -5.31 -19.75
N THR A 82 -11.52 -6.07 -19.91
CA THR A 82 -12.51 -6.51 -18.87
C THR A 82 -12.47 -8.02 -18.63
N PRO A 83 -12.81 -8.57 -17.42
CA PRO A 83 -13.66 -8.03 -16.34
C PRO A 83 -12.93 -7.46 -15.10
N ASP A 84 -13.64 -6.64 -14.33
CA ASP A 84 -13.16 -5.89 -13.16
C ASP A 84 -13.32 -6.67 -11.84
N ILE A 85 -12.29 -6.67 -10.99
CA ILE A 85 -12.30 -7.33 -9.66
C ILE A 85 -12.96 -6.48 -8.57
N LEU A 86 -13.35 -5.25 -8.89
CA LEU A 86 -13.93 -4.32 -7.93
C LEU A 86 -15.41 -4.59 -7.63
N GLY A 87 -16.07 -5.47 -8.40
CA GLY A 87 -17.48 -5.81 -8.19
C GLY A 87 -18.42 -4.62 -8.40
N LEU A 88 -18.07 -3.72 -9.32
CA LEU A 88 -18.85 -2.53 -9.68
C LEU A 88 -20.20 -2.98 -10.26
N LYS A 89 -21.27 -2.22 -9.96
CA LYS A 89 -22.62 -2.53 -10.43
C LYS A 89 -22.76 -2.22 -11.92
N ASP A 90 -22.18 -1.10 -12.34
CA ASP A 90 -22.03 -0.79 -13.75
C ASP A 90 -20.66 -1.27 -14.24
N THR A 91 -20.64 -1.99 -15.36
CA THR A 91 -19.41 -2.45 -16.02
C THR A 91 -19.09 -1.65 -17.28
N THR A 92 -19.93 -0.67 -17.60
CA THR A 92 -19.76 0.25 -18.72
C THR A 92 -18.67 1.25 -18.37
N ILE A 93 -17.49 1.01 -18.90
CA ILE A 93 -16.32 1.88 -18.75
C ILE A 93 -16.66 3.33 -19.13
N GLY A 94 -16.20 4.28 -18.32
CA GLY A 94 -16.43 5.71 -18.54
C GLY A 94 -17.86 6.19 -18.25
N SER A 95 -18.79 5.31 -17.89
CA SER A 95 -20.12 5.74 -17.48
C SER A 95 -20.06 6.57 -16.19
N LYS A 96 -21.06 7.43 -16.00
CA LYS A 96 -21.17 8.23 -14.77
C LYS A 96 -21.20 7.35 -13.52
N LEU A 97 -21.95 6.24 -13.56
CA LEU A 97 -22.07 5.34 -12.42
C LEU A 97 -20.76 4.57 -12.18
N TYR A 98 -20.13 4.05 -13.24
CA TYR A 98 -18.82 3.41 -13.17
C TYR A 98 -17.78 4.31 -12.50
N ASN A 99 -17.65 5.56 -12.98
CA ASN A 99 -16.69 6.54 -12.45
C ASN A 99 -16.98 6.89 -10.99
N GLN A 100 -18.25 6.99 -10.61
CA GLN A 100 -18.67 7.24 -9.23
C GLN A 100 -18.31 6.08 -8.30
N GLU A 101 -18.62 4.83 -8.70
CA GLU A 101 -18.31 3.64 -7.90
C GLU A 101 -16.80 3.40 -7.79
N LEU A 102 -16.05 3.64 -8.86
CA LEU A 102 -14.60 3.57 -8.86
C LEU A 102 -13.98 4.62 -7.93
N THR A 103 -14.45 5.88 -8.01
CA THR A 103 -13.99 6.97 -7.14
C THR A 103 -14.33 6.71 -5.67
N ALA A 104 -15.54 6.20 -5.39
CA ALA A 104 -15.94 5.82 -4.05
C ALA A 104 -15.07 4.68 -3.48
N THR A 105 -14.76 3.68 -4.31
CA THR A 105 -13.86 2.59 -3.95
C THR A 105 -12.47 3.12 -3.60
N LEU A 106 -11.88 3.97 -4.44
CA LEU A 106 -10.58 4.58 -4.14
C LEU A 106 -10.62 5.38 -2.83
N THR A 107 -11.66 6.18 -2.63
CA THR A 107 -11.84 7.01 -1.43
C THR A 107 -11.78 6.17 -0.16
N ILE A 108 -12.49 5.04 -0.14
CA ILE A 108 -12.50 4.11 1.01
C ILE A 108 -11.11 3.51 1.24
N LEU A 109 -10.43 3.09 0.18
CA LEU A 109 -9.10 2.48 0.27
C LEU A 109 -8.06 3.49 0.78
N VAL A 110 -8.07 4.71 0.24
CA VAL A 110 -7.14 5.78 0.61
C VAL A 110 -7.39 6.24 2.06
N ALA A 111 -8.64 6.38 2.48
CA ALA A 111 -8.99 6.70 3.87
C ALA A 111 -8.47 5.62 4.84
N GLU A 112 -8.56 4.34 4.46
CA GLU A 112 -8.00 3.26 5.27
C GLU A 112 -6.47 3.30 5.32
N MET A 113 -5.79 3.62 4.21
CA MET A 113 -4.35 3.82 4.18
C MET A 113 -3.92 4.98 5.09
N ASP A 114 -4.60 6.13 5.02
CA ASP A 114 -4.33 7.29 5.89
C ASP A 114 -4.57 6.94 7.36
N ARG A 115 -5.66 6.22 7.66
CA ARG A 115 -5.94 5.74 9.02
C ARG A 115 -4.81 4.86 9.54
N LEU A 116 -4.10 4.12 8.69
CA LEU A 116 -3.03 3.17 9.05
C LEU A 116 -1.62 3.73 8.87
N ASP A 117 -1.48 5.02 8.54
CA ASP A 117 -0.20 5.67 8.25
C ASP A 117 0.58 5.01 7.07
N ILE A 118 -0.17 4.43 6.13
CA ILE A 118 0.34 3.83 4.90
C ILE A 118 0.38 4.89 3.80
N ARG A 119 1.54 5.04 3.16
CA ARG A 119 1.73 5.91 2.00
C ARG A 119 1.33 5.22 0.71
N ASP A 120 1.94 4.06 0.47
CA ASP A 120 1.77 3.28 -0.76
C ASP A 120 1.61 1.80 -0.42
N ILE A 121 0.88 1.09 -1.27
CA ILE A 121 0.79 -0.37 -1.26
C ILE A 121 0.88 -0.90 -2.69
N THR A 122 1.70 -1.90 -2.94
CA THR A 122 1.87 -2.50 -4.28
C THR A 122 1.69 -4.02 -4.22
N SER A 123 0.87 -4.55 -5.13
CA SER A 123 0.48 -5.96 -5.23
C SER A 123 0.82 -6.57 -6.60
N ASP A 124 1.72 -5.91 -7.31
CA ASP A 124 2.25 -6.27 -8.63
C ASP A 124 3.36 -7.34 -8.57
N LEU A 125 3.84 -7.66 -7.38
CA LEU A 125 4.94 -8.63 -7.14
C LEU A 125 4.46 -10.06 -6.88
N LYS A 126 3.20 -10.38 -7.19
CA LYS A 126 2.62 -11.71 -6.95
C LYS A 126 3.35 -12.83 -7.67
N ASP A 127 3.79 -12.57 -8.90
CA ASP A 127 4.50 -13.55 -9.72
C ASP A 127 5.87 -13.91 -9.14
N ASP A 128 6.41 -13.05 -8.28
CA ASP A 128 7.64 -13.30 -7.52
C ASP A 128 7.39 -14.03 -6.20
N GLY A 129 6.13 -14.28 -5.83
CA GLY A 129 5.73 -14.88 -4.55
C GLY A 129 5.46 -13.87 -3.44
N ILE A 130 5.42 -12.57 -3.74
CA ILE A 130 5.13 -11.50 -2.77
C ILE A 130 3.68 -11.08 -2.90
N GLY A 131 2.94 -11.14 -1.79
CA GLY A 131 1.53 -10.76 -1.77
C GLY A 131 1.37 -9.27 -2.02
N PHE A 132 2.06 -8.45 -1.21
CA PHE A 132 2.18 -7.01 -1.42
C PHE A 132 3.31 -6.40 -0.60
N LYS A 133 3.71 -5.18 -0.99
CA LYS A 133 4.69 -4.33 -0.31
C LYS A 133 4.03 -3.03 0.12
N ILE A 134 4.31 -2.60 1.35
CA ILE A 134 3.75 -1.40 1.98
C ILE A 134 4.89 -0.43 2.29
N TYR A 135 4.67 0.85 1.99
CA TYR A 135 5.54 1.94 2.40
C TYR A 135 4.80 2.86 3.37
N LEU A 136 5.44 3.20 4.49
CA LEU A 136 4.84 4.06 5.51
C LEU A 136 5.02 5.55 5.19
N LYS A 137 4.15 6.39 5.78
CA LYS A 137 4.06 7.83 5.48
C LYS A 137 5.18 8.66 6.09
N ASP A 138 5.43 8.49 7.38
CA ASP A 138 6.22 9.44 8.17
C ASP A 138 7.70 9.06 8.32
N PHE A 139 8.09 7.88 7.84
CA PHE A 139 9.48 7.42 7.85
C PHE A 139 9.72 6.41 6.73
N ASN A 140 10.98 6.11 6.45
CA ASN A 140 11.40 5.12 5.44
C ASN A 140 11.21 3.67 5.92
N GLY A 141 10.01 3.38 6.44
CA GLY A 141 9.58 2.04 6.83
C GLY A 141 8.97 1.29 5.65
N THR A 142 9.36 0.03 5.49
CA THR A 142 8.78 -0.87 4.49
C THR A 142 8.29 -2.13 5.17
N MET A 143 7.09 -2.59 4.82
CA MET A 143 6.59 -3.91 5.19
C MET A 143 6.34 -4.76 3.95
N ILE A 144 6.53 -6.07 4.06
CA ILE A 144 6.26 -7.03 2.99
C ILE A 144 5.43 -8.18 3.57
N TYR A 145 4.38 -8.53 2.84
CA TYR A 145 3.61 -9.74 3.08
C TYR A 145 3.98 -10.82 2.05
N VAL A 146 4.38 -11.98 2.54
CA VAL A 146 4.76 -13.16 1.74
C VAL A 146 3.80 -14.30 2.10
N PRO A 147 2.77 -14.58 1.26
CA PRO A 147 1.77 -15.60 1.57
C PRO A 147 2.37 -17.00 1.73
N ASP A 148 3.41 -17.30 0.96
CA ASP A 148 4.08 -18.60 0.96
C ASP A 148 5.56 -18.42 0.56
N LEU A 149 6.46 -18.57 1.53
CA LEU A 149 7.91 -18.46 1.32
C LEU A 149 8.44 -19.44 0.27
N LYS A 150 7.78 -20.59 0.06
CA LYS A 150 8.20 -21.59 -0.94
C LYS A 150 7.97 -21.10 -2.36
N LYS A 151 7.03 -20.17 -2.56
CA LYS A 151 6.72 -19.58 -3.86
C LYS A 151 7.61 -18.39 -4.22
N LEU A 152 8.54 -18.01 -3.34
CA LEU A 152 9.45 -16.91 -3.59
C LEU A 152 10.46 -17.29 -4.69
N ARG A 153 10.26 -16.76 -5.90
CA ARG A 153 10.96 -17.24 -7.11
C ARG A 153 12.38 -16.69 -7.22
N LEU A 154 12.55 -15.39 -7.02
CA LEU A 154 13.82 -14.71 -7.29
C LEU A 154 14.78 -14.80 -6.09
N PRO A 155 16.07 -15.18 -6.30
CA PRO A 155 17.08 -15.18 -5.23
C PRO A 155 17.24 -13.82 -4.54
N TYR A 156 17.12 -12.72 -5.29
CA TYR A 156 17.14 -11.37 -4.74
C TYR A 156 16.12 -11.18 -3.62
N TRP A 157 14.88 -11.64 -3.82
CA TRP A 157 13.83 -11.49 -2.82
C TRP A 157 14.10 -12.33 -1.58
N LYS A 158 14.68 -13.54 -1.73
CA LYS A 158 15.11 -14.36 -0.58
C LYS A 158 16.13 -13.62 0.27
N THR A 159 17.17 -13.08 -0.36
CA THR A 159 18.19 -12.29 0.33
C THR A 159 17.60 -11.05 0.99
N TYR A 160 16.74 -10.32 0.28
CA TYR A 160 16.09 -9.12 0.77
C TYR A 160 15.23 -9.41 2.01
N ILE A 161 14.35 -10.42 1.95
CA ILE A 161 13.47 -10.82 3.06
C ILE A 161 14.26 -11.37 4.24
N ASN A 162 15.33 -12.14 4.00
CA ASN A 162 16.19 -12.66 5.06
C ASN A 162 16.94 -11.54 5.83
N GLY A 163 17.16 -10.38 5.20
CA GLY A 163 17.72 -9.20 5.84
C GLY A 163 16.71 -8.34 6.61
N MET A 164 15.42 -8.67 6.54
CA MET A 164 14.35 -7.92 7.21
C MET A 164 14.03 -8.49 8.59
N ASN A 165 13.50 -7.64 9.47
CA ASN A 165 12.89 -8.08 10.72
C ASN A 165 11.56 -8.79 10.42
N LYS A 166 11.13 -9.68 11.33
CA LYS A 166 9.88 -10.43 11.20
C LYS A 166 8.89 -10.03 12.28
N PHE A 167 7.62 -9.91 11.90
CA PHE A 167 6.51 -9.94 12.85
C PHE A 167 5.98 -11.36 13.05
N ASP A 168 5.88 -12.12 11.96
CA ASP A 168 5.54 -13.54 11.93
C ASP A 168 6.15 -14.23 10.69
N ASP A 169 5.72 -15.46 10.38
CA ASP A 169 6.24 -16.25 9.25
C ASP A 169 5.97 -15.61 7.87
N ASN A 170 4.99 -14.72 7.77
CA ASN A 170 4.50 -14.15 6.52
C ASN A 170 4.71 -12.62 6.44
N TRP A 171 4.94 -11.94 7.56
CA TRP A 171 5.07 -10.48 7.64
C TRP A 171 6.46 -10.04 8.05
N TYR A 172 7.06 -9.25 7.17
CA TYR A 172 8.44 -8.77 7.27
C TYR A 172 8.46 -7.24 7.25
N TYR A 173 9.43 -6.64 7.94
CA TYR A 173 9.62 -5.19 7.91
C TYR A 173 11.08 -4.75 7.99
N THR A 174 11.36 -3.55 7.48
CA THR A 174 12.62 -2.85 7.69
C THR A 174 12.38 -1.39 8.01
N LEU A 175 13.28 -0.84 8.82
CA LEU A 175 13.41 0.58 9.09
C LEU A 175 14.69 1.03 8.38
N ASN A 176 14.57 1.72 7.26
CA ASN A 176 15.74 2.36 6.67
C ASN A 176 15.97 3.67 7.44
N ASN A 177 17.12 3.78 8.11
CA ASN A 177 17.57 5.00 8.77
C ASN A 177 18.04 6.03 7.74
#